data_AF-A0A0M9VRF8-F1
#
_entry.id   AF-A0A0M9VRF8-F1
#
_cell.length_a   1.000
_cell.length_b   1.000
_cell.length_c   1.000
_cell.angle_alpha   90.00
_cell.angle_beta   90.00
_cell.angle_gamma   90.00
#
_symmetry.space_group_name_H-M   'P 1'
#
loop_
_entity.id
_entity.type
_entity.pdbx_description
1 polymer ?
#
loop_
_entity_poly.entity_id
_entity_poly.type
_entity_poly.pdbx_seq_one_letter_code
_entity_poly.pdbx_strand_id
1 'polypeptide(L)'
;MSQPASSSASAPPPEKAHADNVSKDDAGLPQPAVQQRAANKRMLHPSVIIAIWIAFSSGVIVYNKYLLVNLNFPYPVFLTTFHMAFAAVGTRLLARYTTMLKGLSNVEMTMERWYRNILPIGALFSASLILSNIAYLHLSVPFIQMLKAFTPVAVLIISFSFGLKQMSTTLTAIVMMISFGVAMASYGELEFNMTGFVYQVLAIAFESTRLVMVQVLLQGLKMDPLVSLYYFSPVCAAFNMVVLPFSEGLAPFRALASLGPLVLLSNAGVAFGLNIASVFLIGAASSLTLTLAGVLKDILLILGSMWLLGSTVTGLQFVGYGIALGGLVLFKTHKG
;
A
#
# COMPACT_ATOMS: atom_id res chain seq x y z
N MET A 1 26.55 -86.24 22.91
CA MET A 1 27.23 -86.22 21.60
C MET A 1 26.75 -84.97 20.88
N SER A 2 27.36 -83.81 21.15
CA SER A 2 28.62 -83.28 20.61
C SER A 2 28.37 -82.38 19.39
N GLN A 3 28.30 -81.06 19.63
CA GLN A 3 28.92 -80.07 18.72
C GLN A 3 30.45 -80.16 18.86
N PRO A 4 31.26 -79.64 17.91
CA PRO A 4 31.68 -78.22 17.93
C PRO A 4 31.80 -77.57 16.52
N ALA A 5 31.46 -76.28 16.35
CA ALA A 5 32.35 -75.08 16.32
C ALA A 5 33.09 -74.86 14.97
N SER A 6 33.34 -73.66 14.42
CA SER A 6 33.10 -72.25 14.79
C SER A 6 33.68 -71.30 13.72
N SER A 7 33.33 -70.00 13.84
CA SER A 7 34.19 -68.80 13.59
C SER A 7 34.09 -68.11 12.21
N SER A 8 34.02 -66.77 12.06
CA SER A 8 33.76 -65.60 12.93
C SER A 8 33.58 -64.37 12.00
N ALA A 9 32.77 -63.35 12.33
CA ALA A 9 33.16 -62.01 12.84
C ALA A 9 32.22 -61.00 12.12
N SER A 10 31.76 -59.85 12.59
CA SER A 10 31.91 -59.03 13.81
C SER A 10 30.70 -58.06 13.84
N ALA A 11 30.28 -57.59 15.02
CA ALA A 11 29.22 -56.60 15.20
C ALA A 11 29.79 -55.19 15.48
N PRO A 12 29.06 -54.12 15.10
CA PRO A 12 29.06 -52.86 15.85
C PRO A 12 27.69 -52.57 16.52
N PRO A 13 27.63 -51.58 17.45
CA PRO A 13 26.74 -51.54 18.63
C PRO A 13 25.39 -50.82 18.38
N PRO A 14 24.44 -50.78 19.37
CA PRO A 14 23.08 -50.30 19.13
C PRO A 14 23.06 -48.79 19.00
N GLU A 15 22.45 -48.29 17.93
CA GLU A 15 22.29 -46.86 17.70
C GLU A 15 21.26 -46.29 18.68
N LYS A 16 21.73 -45.31 19.45
CA LYS A 16 21.00 -44.63 20.51
C LYS A 16 19.79 -43.90 19.93
N ALA A 17 18.64 -44.07 20.58
CA ALA A 17 17.50 -43.19 20.46
C ALA A 17 17.94 -41.75 20.80
N HIS A 18 18.16 -40.94 19.77
CA HIS A 18 18.23 -39.49 19.92
C HIS A 18 16.80 -38.95 19.97
N ALA A 19 16.38 -38.63 21.18
CA ALA A 19 15.24 -37.77 21.43
C ALA A 19 15.60 -36.35 20.98
N ASP A 20 15.26 -36.00 19.74
CA ASP A 20 15.29 -34.62 19.29
C ASP A 20 13.98 -33.95 19.70
N ASN A 21 14.13 -33.13 20.74
CA ASN A 21 13.20 -32.14 21.23
C ASN A 21 12.66 -31.31 20.05
N VAL A 22 11.43 -31.56 19.63
CA VAL A 22 10.66 -30.64 18.78
C VAL A 22 10.25 -29.46 19.65
N SER A 23 11.12 -28.44 19.72
CA SER A 23 10.72 -27.10 20.13
C SER A 23 9.71 -26.57 19.11
N LYS A 24 8.43 -26.78 19.41
CA LYS A 24 7.34 -25.94 18.92
C LYS A 24 7.62 -24.53 19.40
N ASP A 25 7.98 -23.63 18.48
CA ASP A 25 7.72 -22.18 18.52
C ASP A 25 8.42 -21.55 17.32
N ASP A 26 7.89 -21.78 16.13
CA ASP A 26 8.27 -21.09 14.90
C ASP A 26 7.01 -20.77 14.09
N ALA A 27 6.12 -19.97 14.70
CA ALA A 27 5.03 -19.30 13.99
C ALA A 27 5.52 -17.92 13.53
N GLY A 28 6.59 -17.91 12.72
CA GLY A 28 6.96 -16.75 11.94
C GLY A 28 5.78 -16.37 11.05
N LEU A 29 5.32 -15.12 11.17
CA LEU A 29 4.25 -14.57 10.35
C LEU A 29 4.50 -14.90 8.86
N PRO A 30 3.54 -15.53 8.15
CA PRO A 30 3.72 -15.82 6.74
C PRO A 30 3.86 -14.50 6.00
N GLN A 31 5.09 -14.23 5.52
CA GLN A 31 5.30 -13.27 4.46
C GLN A 31 4.44 -13.74 3.27
N PRO A 32 3.73 -12.85 2.56
CA PRO A 32 3.05 -13.24 1.33
C PRO A 32 4.08 -13.94 0.46
N ALA A 33 3.85 -15.22 0.17
CA ALA A 33 4.80 -16.06 -0.51
C ALA A 33 5.26 -15.36 -1.80
N VAL A 34 6.48 -14.81 -1.76
CA VAL A 34 7.14 -14.17 -2.90
C VAL A 34 7.44 -15.32 -3.85
N GLN A 35 6.51 -15.57 -4.76
CA GLN A 35 6.64 -16.63 -5.75
C GLN A 35 7.74 -16.21 -6.72
N GLN A 36 8.94 -16.71 -6.48
CA GLN A 36 10.05 -16.68 -7.42
C GLN A 36 9.66 -17.56 -8.62
N ARG A 37 8.99 -16.97 -9.61
CA ARG A 37 8.77 -17.61 -10.92
C ARG A 37 9.82 -17.09 -11.90
N ALA A 38 10.85 -17.91 -12.12
CA ALA A 38 11.70 -17.77 -13.28
C ALA A 38 10.90 -18.11 -14.55
N ALA A 39 10.80 -17.15 -15.46
CA ALA A 39 10.58 -17.41 -16.88
C ALA A 39 11.27 -16.31 -17.68
N ASN A 40 12.27 -16.73 -18.45
CA ASN A 40 13.18 -15.95 -19.27
C ASN A 40 12.44 -15.21 -20.41
N LYS A 41 11.72 -14.14 -20.08
CA LYS A 41 11.42 -13.03 -20.99
C LYS A 41 12.46 -11.94 -20.71
N ARG A 42 12.78 -11.08 -21.68
CA ARG A 42 13.56 -9.85 -21.43
C ARG A 42 12.80 -8.97 -20.43
N MET A 43 12.87 -9.31 -19.16
CA MET A 43 12.27 -8.56 -18.07
C MET A 43 13.12 -7.31 -17.93
N LEU A 44 12.46 -6.15 -17.96
CA LEU A 44 13.11 -4.88 -17.68
C LEU A 44 13.91 -5.02 -16.38
N HIS A 45 15.11 -4.45 -16.34
CA HIS A 45 15.95 -4.51 -15.15
C HIS A 45 15.17 -3.94 -13.94
N PRO A 46 15.26 -4.54 -12.74
CA PRO A 46 14.47 -4.10 -11.58
C PRO A 46 14.57 -2.61 -11.27
N SER A 47 15.74 -1.99 -11.50
CA SER A 47 15.92 -0.54 -11.34
C SER A 47 15.02 0.30 -12.26
N VAL A 48 14.78 -0.16 -13.50
CA VAL A 48 13.89 0.51 -14.45
C VAL A 48 12.44 0.40 -13.99
N ILE A 49 12.03 -0.76 -13.49
CA ILE A 49 10.69 -0.99 -12.94
C ILE A 49 10.45 -0.09 -11.72
N ILE A 50 11.44 0.01 -10.82
CA ILE A 50 11.41 0.92 -9.66
C ILE A 50 11.28 2.36 -10.13
N ALA A 51 12.09 2.81 -11.09
CA ALA A 51 12.02 4.18 -11.60
C ALA A 51 10.66 4.51 -12.22
N ILE A 52 10.09 3.59 -13.01
CA ILE A 52 8.75 3.74 -13.59
C ILE A 52 7.68 3.83 -12.49
N TRP A 53 7.75 2.97 -11.48
CA TRP A 53 6.80 3.00 -10.37
C TRP A 53 6.90 4.30 -9.57
N ILE A 54 8.12 4.78 -9.28
CA ILE A 54 8.34 6.08 -8.62
C ILE A 54 7.75 7.21 -9.47
N ALA A 55 8.01 7.21 -10.78
CA ALA A 55 7.50 8.24 -11.69
C ALA A 55 5.97 8.27 -11.74
N PHE A 56 5.31 7.11 -11.88
CA PHE A 56 3.86 7.03 -11.82
C PHE A 56 3.32 7.45 -10.45
N SER A 57 3.93 7.00 -9.35
CA SER A 57 3.42 7.27 -8.02
C SER A 57 3.54 8.76 -7.65
N SER A 58 4.71 9.35 -7.86
CA SER A 58 4.92 10.78 -7.69
C SER A 58 4.08 11.60 -8.67
N GLY A 59 3.96 11.12 -9.91
CA GLY A 59 3.14 11.73 -10.97
C GLY A 59 1.68 11.85 -10.57
N VAL A 60 1.05 10.79 -10.05
CA VAL A 60 -0.35 10.86 -9.56
C VAL A 60 -0.50 11.95 -8.49
N ILE A 61 0.42 11.99 -7.52
CA ILE A 61 0.30 12.90 -6.38
C ILE A 61 0.43 14.37 -6.83
N VAL A 62 1.47 14.67 -7.62
CA VAL A 62 1.69 16.02 -8.13
C VAL A 62 0.56 16.41 -9.09
N TYR A 63 0.12 15.50 -9.96
CA TYR A 63 -0.93 15.79 -10.93
C TYR A 63 -2.30 15.99 -10.25
N ASN A 64 -2.63 15.20 -9.23
CA ASN A 64 -3.85 15.42 -8.43
C ASN A 64 -3.81 16.78 -7.74
N LYS A 65 -2.70 17.15 -7.09
CA LYS A 65 -2.56 18.48 -6.46
C LYS A 65 -2.67 19.59 -7.50
N TYR A 66 -2.02 19.44 -8.65
CA TYR A 66 -2.06 20.41 -9.74
C TYR A 66 -3.48 20.60 -10.29
N LEU A 67 -4.24 19.51 -10.46
CA LEU A 67 -5.64 19.57 -10.87
C LEU A 67 -6.52 20.29 -9.84
N LEU A 68 -6.42 19.84 -8.60
CA LEU A 68 -7.28 20.30 -7.51
C LEU A 68 -7.04 21.77 -7.16
N VAL A 69 -5.79 22.23 -7.24
CA VAL A 69 -5.39 23.57 -6.80
C VAL A 69 -5.04 24.47 -7.97
N ASN A 70 -4.03 24.11 -8.79
CA ASN A 70 -3.50 25.01 -9.82
C ASN A 70 -4.44 25.20 -11.02
N LEU A 71 -5.20 24.16 -11.39
CA LEU A 71 -6.22 24.23 -12.44
C LEU A 71 -7.61 24.60 -11.92
N ASN A 72 -7.73 24.95 -10.63
CA ASN A 72 -8.99 25.35 -10.00
C ASN A 72 -10.14 24.33 -10.23
N PHE A 73 -9.82 23.05 -10.14
CA PHE A 73 -10.82 21.97 -10.20
C PHE A 73 -10.95 21.30 -8.81
N PRO A 74 -11.51 21.97 -7.78
CA PRO A 74 -11.50 21.52 -6.39
C PRO A 74 -12.57 20.44 -6.11
N TYR A 75 -12.59 19.37 -6.91
CA TYR A 75 -13.58 18.30 -6.87
C TYR A 75 -12.92 16.93 -6.62
N PRO A 76 -12.36 16.69 -5.43
CA PRO A 76 -11.65 15.46 -5.09
C PRO A 76 -12.53 14.19 -5.11
N VAL A 77 -13.82 14.28 -4.78
CA VAL A 77 -14.75 13.14 -4.84
C VAL A 77 -15.01 12.78 -6.30
N PHE A 78 -15.25 13.76 -7.17
CA PHE A 78 -15.36 13.52 -8.60
C PHE A 78 -14.08 12.89 -9.17
N LEU A 79 -12.91 13.45 -8.84
CA LEU A 79 -11.63 12.97 -9.36
C LEU A 79 -11.38 11.50 -8.98
N THR A 80 -11.61 11.16 -7.70
CA THR A 80 -11.46 9.77 -7.23
C THR A 80 -12.52 8.84 -7.83
N THR A 81 -13.76 9.31 -8.02
CA THR A 81 -14.80 8.56 -8.75
C THR A 81 -14.33 8.22 -10.16
N PHE A 82 -13.78 9.21 -10.87
CA PHE A 82 -13.29 9.04 -12.23
C PHE A 82 -12.10 8.05 -12.29
N HIS A 83 -11.15 8.13 -11.36
CA HIS A 83 -10.04 7.17 -11.25
C HIS A 83 -10.54 5.75 -11.04
N MET A 84 -11.48 5.55 -10.11
CA MET A 84 -12.01 4.22 -9.80
C MET A 84 -12.88 3.67 -10.92
N ALA A 85 -13.67 4.51 -11.60
CA ALA A 85 -14.42 4.11 -12.78
C ALA A 85 -13.48 3.72 -13.94
N PHE A 86 -12.44 4.52 -14.18
CA PHE A 86 -11.43 4.22 -15.19
C PHE A 86 -10.68 2.92 -14.86
N ALA A 87 -10.29 2.71 -13.60
CA ALA A 87 -9.67 1.46 -13.16
C ALA A 87 -10.62 0.26 -13.29
N ALA A 88 -11.92 0.44 -13.02
CA ALA A 88 -12.92 -0.60 -13.18
C ALA A 88 -13.06 -1.04 -14.65
N VAL A 89 -13.09 -0.09 -15.59
CA VAL A 89 -13.09 -0.39 -17.02
C VAL A 89 -11.74 -0.99 -17.45
N GLY A 90 -10.64 -0.34 -17.06
CA GLY A 90 -9.28 -0.73 -17.41
C GLY A 90 -8.92 -2.15 -16.98
N THR A 91 -9.24 -2.54 -15.75
CA THR A 91 -9.01 -3.91 -15.25
C THR A 91 -9.83 -4.96 -16.01
N ARG A 92 -11.08 -4.66 -16.41
CA ARG A 92 -11.93 -5.56 -17.23
C ARG A 92 -11.39 -5.72 -18.64
N LEU A 93 -10.99 -4.62 -19.29
CA LEU A 93 -10.34 -4.67 -20.60
C LEU A 93 -9.04 -5.47 -20.52
N LEU A 94 -8.24 -5.24 -19.49
CA LEU A 94 -6.98 -5.94 -19.29
C LEU A 94 -7.18 -7.44 -19.03
N ALA A 95 -8.23 -7.83 -18.30
CA ALA A 95 -8.63 -9.23 -18.14
C ALA A 95 -9.10 -9.87 -19.45
N ARG A 96 -9.77 -9.11 -20.32
CA ARG A 96 -10.28 -9.61 -21.61
C ARG A 96 -9.19 -9.81 -22.66
N TYR A 97 -8.23 -8.89 -22.72
CA TYR A 97 -7.25 -8.80 -23.81
C TYR A 97 -5.83 -9.20 -23.41
N THR A 98 -5.55 -9.39 -22.12
CA THR A 98 -4.20 -9.76 -21.65
C THR A 98 -4.23 -10.87 -20.61
N THR A 99 -3.05 -11.42 -20.33
CA THR A 99 -2.87 -12.45 -19.31
C THR A 99 -2.54 -11.88 -17.92
N MET A 100 -2.53 -10.56 -17.73
CA MET A 100 -2.10 -9.93 -16.48
C MET A 100 -3.05 -10.21 -15.30
N LEU A 101 -4.31 -10.56 -15.59
CA LEU A 101 -5.35 -10.88 -14.61
C LEU A 101 -5.69 -12.37 -14.56
N LYS A 102 -4.79 -13.27 -14.99
CA LYS A 102 -5.00 -14.73 -14.88
C LYS A 102 -5.28 -15.21 -13.45
N GLY A 103 -4.83 -14.45 -12.44
CA GLY A 103 -5.16 -14.72 -11.04
C GLY A 103 -6.65 -14.67 -10.70
N LEU A 104 -7.51 -14.09 -11.56
CA LEU A 104 -8.96 -14.08 -11.35
C LEU A 104 -9.56 -15.48 -11.27
N SER A 105 -9.07 -16.43 -12.08
CA SER A 105 -9.60 -17.80 -12.06
C SER A 105 -9.28 -18.55 -10.78
N ASN A 106 -8.30 -18.08 -10.00
CA ASN A 106 -7.91 -18.69 -8.73
C ASN A 106 -8.75 -18.16 -7.54
N VAL A 107 -9.65 -17.21 -7.81
CA VAL A 107 -10.46 -16.56 -6.78
C VAL A 107 -11.91 -16.93 -6.99
N GLU A 108 -12.38 -17.92 -6.22
CA GLU A 108 -13.81 -18.21 -6.14
C GLU A 108 -14.50 -17.09 -5.36
N MET A 109 -15.26 -16.28 -6.09
CA MET A 109 -16.03 -15.17 -5.54
C MET A 109 -17.51 -15.56 -5.45
N THR A 110 -17.93 -16.02 -4.27
CA THR A 110 -19.35 -16.18 -3.97
C THR A 110 -19.98 -14.82 -3.64
N MET A 111 -21.30 -14.68 -3.83
CA MET A 111 -22.01 -13.44 -3.49
C MET A 111 -21.91 -13.12 -1.99
N GLU A 112 -21.90 -14.15 -1.14
CA GLU A 112 -21.70 -13.99 0.30
C GLU A 112 -20.30 -13.42 0.62
N ARG A 113 -19.24 -13.98 0.03
CA ARG A 113 -17.87 -13.48 0.19
C ARG A 113 -17.72 -12.06 -0.35
N TRP A 114 -18.39 -11.74 -1.45
CA TRP A 114 -18.39 -10.40 -2.01
C TRP A 114 -18.99 -9.37 -1.05
N TYR A 115 -20.17 -9.65 -0.51
CA TYR A 115 -20.86 -8.71 0.40
C TYR A 115 -20.18 -8.59 1.77
N ARG A 116 -19.67 -9.70 2.31
CA ARG A 116 -19.02 -9.71 3.64
C ARG A 116 -17.60 -9.16 3.64
N ASN A 117 -16.86 -9.32 2.54
CA ASN A 117 -15.43 -8.99 2.51
C ASN A 117 -15.13 -7.88 1.51
N ILE A 118 -15.56 -8.00 0.25
CA ILE A 118 -15.19 -7.05 -0.80
C ILE A 118 -15.86 -5.69 -0.61
N LEU A 119 -17.17 -5.69 -0.32
CA LEU A 119 -17.94 -4.48 -0.15
C LEU A 119 -17.41 -3.57 0.98
N PRO A 120 -17.20 -4.04 2.22
CA PRO A 120 -16.67 -3.18 3.29
C PRO A 120 -15.23 -2.73 3.03
N ILE A 121 -14.38 -3.59 2.46
CA ILE A 121 -13.01 -3.20 2.09
C ILE A 121 -13.03 -2.10 1.02
N GLY A 122 -13.91 -2.24 0.02
CA GLY A 122 -14.10 -1.23 -1.02
C GLY A 122 -14.61 0.10 -0.45
N ALA A 123 -15.56 0.07 0.49
CA ALA A 123 -16.05 1.28 1.16
C ALA A 123 -14.95 1.99 1.97
N LEU A 124 -14.14 1.23 2.73
CA LEU A 124 -12.97 1.78 3.45
C LEU A 124 -11.95 2.39 2.49
N PHE A 125 -11.71 1.73 1.34
CA PHE A 125 -10.83 2.25 0.31
C PHE A 125 -11.35 3.55 -0.29
N SER A 126 -12.65 3.60 -0.60
CA SER A 126 -13.31 4.82 -1.07
C SER A 126 -13.17 5.97 -0.08
N ALA A 127 -13.45 5.71 1.20
CA ALA A 127 -13.34 6.70 2.25
C ALA A 127 -11.89 7.21 2.38
N SER A 128 -10.89 6.31 2.37
CA SER A 128 -9.49 6.71 2.44
C SER A 128 -9.07 7.56 1.25
N LEU A 129 -9.51 7.21 0.03
CA LEU A 129 -9.23 7.97 -1.19
C LEU A 129 -9.88 9.36 -1.16
N ILE A 130 -11.16 9.47 -0.80
CA ILE A 130 -11.86 10.76 -0.71
C ILE A 130 -11.14 11.68 0.28
N LEU A 131 -10.94 11.21 1.52
CA LEU A 131 -10.37 12.02 2.60
C LEU A 131 -8.91 12.42 2.30
N SER A 132 -8.12 11.50 1.73
CA SER A 132 -6.75 11.82 1.31
C SER A 132 -6.71 12.85 0.17
N ASN A 133 -7.69 12.84 -0.75
CA ASN A 133 -7.74 13.82 -1.83
C ASN A 133 -8.27 15.19 -1.35
N ILE A 134 -9.20 15.22 -0.39
CA ILE A 134 -9.59 16.45 0.29
C ILE A 134 -8.40 17.07 1.04
N ALA A 135 -7.55 16.25 1.68
CA ALA A 135 -6.37 16.76 2.37
C ALA A 135 -5.41 17.55 1.44
N TYR A 136 -5.32 17.20 0.15
CA TYR A 136 -4.53 17.98 -0.83
C TYR A 136 -5.05 19.40 -1.06
N LEU A 137 -6.31 19.71 -0.71
CA LEU A 137 -6.82 21.10 -0.79
C LEU A 137 -6.33 21.96 0.36
N HIS A 138 -5.94 21.35 1.48
CA HIS A 138 -5.64 22.07 2.72
C HIS A 138 -4.19 21.98 3.16
N LEU A 139 -3.45 20.96 2.74
CA LEU A 139 -2.08 20.69 3.16
C LEU A 139 -1.09 20.72 1.99
N SER A 140 0.16 20.99 2.33
CA SER A 140 1.29 20.86 1.41
C SER A 140 1.55 19.38 1.08
N VAL A 141 2.05 19.11 -0.14
CA VAL A 141 2.41 17.74 -0.55
C VAL A 141 3.49 17.13 0.36
N PRO A 142 4.56 17.86 0.76
CA PRO A 142 5.53 17.37 1.71
C PRO A 142 4.88 16.92 3.03
N PHE A 143 4.03 17.75 3.60
CA PHE A 143 3.42 17.46 4.89
C PHE A 143 2.53 16.22 4.83
N ILE A 144 1.75 16.05 3.74
CA ILE A 144 0.96 14.84 3.52
C ILE A 144 1.85 13.59 3.47
N GLN A 145 3.03 13.66 2.83
CA GLN A 145 3.95 12.51 2.82
C GLN A 145 4.52 12.22 4.22
N MET A 146 4.87 13.26 4.97
CA MET A 146 5.35 13.13 6.34
C MET A 146 4.31 12.47 7.25
N LEU A 147 3.03 12.86 7.12
CA LEU A 147 1.92 12.21 7.84
C LEU A 147 1.75 10.75 7.42
N LYS A 148 1.92 10.43 6.14
CA LYS A 148 1.82 9.04 5.64
C LYS A 148 2.91 8.12 6.19
N ALA A 149 4.04 8.62 6.67
CA ALA A 149 5.01 7.81 7.41
C ALA A 149 4.43 7.19 8.69
N PHE A 150 3.32 7.72 9.20
CA PHE A 150 2.56 7.14 10.32
C PHE A 150 1.71 5.92 9.94
N THR A 151 1.47 5.66 8.65
CA THR A 151 0.61 4.55 8.18
C THR A 151 0.96 3.17 8.80
N PRO A 152 2.24 2.74 8.88
CA PRO A 152 2.57 1.45 9.50
C PRO A 152 2.23 1.40 10.99
N VAL A 153 2.30 2.53 11.70
CA VAL A 153 1.89 2.62 13.11
C VAL A 153 0.39 2.41 13.22
N ALA A 154 -0.40 3.09 12.40
CA ALA A 154 -1.84 2.92 12.36
C ALA A 154 -2.24 1.47 11.99
N VAL A 155 -1.59 0.88 10.98
CA VAL A 155 -1.77 -0.55 10.62
C VAL A 155 -1.48 -1.45 11.82
N LEU A 156 -0.39 -1.23 12.55
CA LEU A 156 -0.05 -2.04 13.70
C LEU A 156 -1.10 -1.96 14.81
N ILE A 157 -1.55 -0.75 15.16
CA ILE A 157 -2.57 -0.54 16.20
C ILE A 157 -3.85 -1.30 15.83
N ILE A 158 -4.25 -1.26 14.57
CA ILE A 158 -5.43 -1.96 14.08
C ILE A 158 -5.18 -3.48 14.02
N SER A 159 -4.00 -3.94 13.60
CA SER A 159 -3.64 -5.37 13.67
C SER A 159 -3.70 -5.90 15.10
N PHE A 160 -3.27 -5.11 16.09
CA PHE A 160 -3.37 -5.46 17.50
C PHE A 160 -4.83 -5.54 17.96
N SER A 161 -5.68 -4.57 17.59
CA SER A 161 -7.09 -4.61 17.97
C SER A 161 -7.86 -5.77 17.35
N PHE A 162 -7.43 -6.26 16.19
CA PHE A 162 -7.94 -7.49 15.55
C PHE A 162 -7.29 -8.77 16.10
N GLY A 163 -6.37 -8.68 17.06
CA GLY A 163 -5.68 -9.83 17.65
C GLY A 163 -4.69 -10.52 16.70
N LEU A 164 -4.27 -9.86 15.62
CA LEU A 164 -3.40 -10.43 14.58
C LEU A 164 -1.91 -10.35 14.91
N LYS A 165 -1.52 -9.46 15.84
CA LYS A 165 -0.12 -9.26 16.22
C LYS A 165 -0.02 -8.94 17.70
N GLN A 166 1.02 -9.43 18.36
CA GLN A 166 1.33 -9.09 19.75
C GLN A 166 2.28 -7.90 19.80
N MET A 167 2.09 -7.02 20.79
CA MET A 167 2.98 -5.87 21.01
C MET A 167 4.23 -6.32 21.77
N SER A 168 5.40 -6.20 21.13
CA SER A 168 6.69 -6.31 21.81
C SER A 168 7.16 -4.94 22.28
N THR A 169 7.96 -4.89 23.34
CA THR A 169 8.55 -3.64 23.85
C THR A 169 9.36 -2.91 22.76
N THR A 170 10.07 -3.66 21.92
CA THR A 170 10.81 -3.11 20.77
C THR A 170 9.89 -2.45 19.76
N LEU A 171 8.77 -3.10 19.43
CA LEU A 171 7.80 -2.55 18.49
C LEU A 171 7.14 -1.28 19.03
N THR A 172 6.84 -1.25 20.32
CA THR A 172 6.35 -0.04 21.00
C THR A 172 7.37 1.10 20.91
N ALA A 173 8.66 0.83 21.15
CA ALA A 173 9.71 1.84 21.01
C ALA A 173 9.81 2.39 19.58
N ILE A 174 9.72 1.53 18.57
CA ILE A 174 9.70 1.94 17.15
C ILE A 174 8.47 2.80 16.84
N VAL A 175 7.30 2.43 17.33
CA VAL A 175 6.06 3.21 17.19
C VAL A 175 6.22 4.60 17.81
N MET A 176 6.78 4.69 19.01
CA MET A 176 7.03 5.96 19.70
C MET A 176 8.01 6.83 18.91
N MET A 177 9.06 6.23 18.34
CA MET A 177 10.03 6.95 17.48
C MET A 177 9.36 7.54 16.23
N ILE A 178 8.55 6.75 15.51
CA ILE A 178 7.83 7.23 14.32
C ILE A 178 6.84 8.33 14.72
N SER A 179 6.07 8.12 15.79
CA SER A 179 5.07 9.08 16.28
C SER A 179 5.72 10.42 16.66
N PHE A 180 6.87 10.37 17.34
CA PHE A 180 7.63 11.56 17.70
C PHE A 180 8.15 12.32 16.48
N GLY A 181 8.72 11.60 15.48
CA GLY A 181 9.19 12.22 14.24
C GLY A 181 8.06 12.92 13.47
N VAL A 182 6.89 12.27 13.36
CA VAL A 182 5.71 12.84 12.70
C VAL A 182 5.16 14.04 13.49
N ALA A 183 5.13 13.99 14.83
CA ALA A 183 4.72 15.12 15.66
C ALA A 183 5.64 16.32 15.50
N MET A 184 6.96 16.10 15.49
CA MET A 184 7.96 17.14 15.25
C MET A 184 7.80 17.77 13.85
N ALA A 185 7.62 16.94 12.82
CA ALA A 185 7.35 17.43 11.47
C ALA A 185 6.03 18.23 11.38
N SER A 186 5.00 17.81 12.13
CA SER A 186 3.74 18.55 12.19
C SER A 186 3.89 19.91 12.87
N TYR A 187 4.70 20.00 13.92
CA TYR A 187 4.99 21.27 14.59
C TYR A 187 5.79 22.24 13.70
N GLY A 188 6.63 21.71 12.81
CA GLY A 188 7.43 22.50 11.88
C GLY A 188 6.71 22.91 10.59
N GLU A 189 5.45 22.52 10.39
CA GLU A 189 4.69 22.86 9.17
C GLU A 189 4.24 24.33 9.20
N LEU A 190 4.60 25.08 8.15
CA LEU A 190 4.29 26.51 8.04
C LEU A 190 2.83 26.75 7.66
N GLU A 191 2.26 25.89 6.81
CA GLU A 191 0.87 26.01 6.34
C GLU A 191 -0.04 25.02 7.08
N PHE A 192 0.16 24.87 8.39
CA PHE A 192 -0.60 23.87 9.15
C PHE A 192 -2.08 24.22 9.18
N ASN A 193 -2.89 23.36 8.56
CA ASN A 193 -4.34 23.47 8.56
C ASN A 193 -4.95 22.28 9.33
N MET A 194 -5.63 22.55 10.45
CA MET A 194 -6.20 21.50 11.30
C MET A 194 -7.26 20.65 10.56
N THR A 195 -8.07 21.26 9.70
CA THR A 195 -9.08 20.53 8.91
C THR A 195 -8.42 19.56 7.95
N GLY A 196 -7.39 20.01 7.22
CA GLY A 196 -6.59 19.15 6.36
C GLY A 196 -5.90 18.02 7.12
N PHE A 197 -5.33 18.32 8.30
CA PHE A 197 -4.69 17.35 9.17
C PHE A 197 -5.67 16.25 9.62
N VAL A 198 -6.86 16.63 10.10
CA VAL A 198 -7.90 15.68 10.51
C VAL A 198 -8.33 14.78 9.35
N TYR A 199 -8.55 15.35 8.16
CA TYR A 199 -8.87 14.56 6.96
C TYR A 199 -7.76 13.57 6.62
N GLN A 200 -6.50 13.99 6.69
CA GLN A 200 -5.36 13.12 6.38
C GLN A 200 -5.20 12.00 7.42
N VAL A 201 -5.40 12.28 8.71
CA VAL A 201 -5.36 11.27 9.78
C VAL A 201 -6.49 10.26 9.63
N LEU A 202 -7.73 10.72 9.36
CA LEU A 202 -8.86 9.84 9.08
C LEU A 202 -8.60 8.99 7.83
N ALA A 203 -8.03 9.57 6.77
CA ALA A 203 -7.65 8.85 5.58
C ALA A 203 -6.66 7.72 5.89
N ILE A 204 -5.64 7.99 6.72
CA ILE A 204 -4.66 6.99 7.17
C ILE A 204 -5.34 5.90 8.01
N ALA A 205 -6.29 6.26 8.87
CA ALA A 205 -7.04 5.28 9.67
C ALA A 205 -7.85 4.34 8.79
N PHE A 206 -8.66 4.87 7.85
CA PHE A 206 -9.44 4.05 6.91
C PHE A 206 -8.54 3.19 6.01
N GLU A 207 -7.45 3.76 5.51
CA GLU A 207 -6.48 3.06 4.68
C GLU A 207 -5.82 1.92 5.47
N SER A 208 -5.47 2.15 6.73
CA SER A 208 -4.85 1.14 7.58
C SER A 208 -5.83 0.02 7.92
N THR A 209 -7.09 0.34 8.21
CA THR A 209 -8.14 -0.65 8.43
C THR A 209 -8.36 -1.49 7.17
N ARG A 210 -8.42 -0.84 6.00
CA ARG A 210 -8.49 -1.51 4.70
C ARG A 210 -7.32 -2.49 4.52
N LEU A 211 -6.09 -2.05 4.79
CA LEU A 211 -4.89 -2.89 4.65
C LEU A 211 -4.95 -4.11 5.57
N VAL A 212 -5.39 -3.95 6.83
CA VAL A 212 -5.54 -5.07 7.77
C VAL A 212 -6.66 -6.02 7.33
N MET A 213 -7.82 -5.51 6.90
CA MET A 213 -8.92 -6.35 6.39
C MET A 213 -8.52 -7.10 5.12
N VAL A 214 -7.79 -6.46 4.21
CA VAL A 214 -7.20 -7.12 3.04
C VAL A 214 -6.22 -8.21 3.48
N GLN A 215 -5.36 -7.95 4.46
CA GLN A 215 -4.45 -8.97 4.99
C GLN A 215 -5.22 -10.19 5.52
N VAL A 216 -6.29 -9.99 6.31
CA VAL A 216 -7.14 -11.08 6.81
C VAL A 216 -7.82 -11.83 5.66
N LEU A 217 -8.31 -11.13 4.63
CA LEU A 217 -8.91 -11.74 3.45
C LEU A 217 -7.89 -12.56 2.63
N LEU A 218 -6.68 -12.02 2.45
CA LEU A 218 -5.62 -12.62 1.63
C LEU A 218 -4.91 -13.78 2.34
N GLN A 219 -5.04 -13.93 3.66
CA GLN A 219 -4.58 -15.13 4.37
C GLN A 219 -5.25 -16.42 3.85
N GLY A 220 -6.37 -16.31 3.12
CA GLY A 220 -7.01 -17.44 2.41
C GLY A 220 -7.01 -17.34 0.87
N LEU A 221 -6.57 -16.22 0.28
CA LEU A 221 -6.61 -15.96 -1.16
C LEU A 221 -5.36 -15.20 -1.61
N LYS A 222 -4.55 -15.78 -2.50
CA LYS A 222 -3.42 -15.06 -3.11
C LYS A 222 -3.94 -14.17 -4.25
N MET A 223 -4.16 -12.88 -3.97
CA MET A 223 -4.61 -11.89 -4.97
C MET A 223 -3.54 -10.82 -5.19
N ASP A 224 -3.11 -10.67 -6.44
CA ASP A 224 -2.22 -9.58 -6.84
C ASP A 224 -2.96 -8.22 -6.73
N PRO A 225 -2.25 -7.09 -6.54
CA PRO A 225 -2.88 -5.77 -6.41
C PRO A 225 -3.86 -5.42 -7.53
N LEU A 226 -3.57 -5.85 -8.77
CA LEU A 226 -4.43 -5.61 -9.93
C LEU A 226 -5.70 -6.48 -9.92
N VAL A 227 -5.62 -7.68 -9.35
CA VAL A 227 -6.79 -8.54 -9.09
C VAL A 227 -7.65 -7.91 -7.98
N SER A 228 -7.02 -7.44 -6.90
CA SER A 228 -7.72 -6.70 -5.84
C SER A 228 -8.41 -5.45 -6.40
N LEU A 229 -7.73 -4.70 -7.28
CA LEU A 229 -8.29 -3.53 -7.94
C LEU A 229 -9.51 -3.87 -8.82
N TYR A 230 -9.50 -5.02 -9.52
CA TYR A 230 -10.65 -5.48 -10.31
C TYR A 230 -11.93 -5.61 -9.44
N TYR A 231 -11.79 -6.09 -8.21
CA TYR A 231 -12.92 -6.24 -7.27
C TYR A 231 -13.27 -4.93 -6.54
N PHE A 232 -12.28 -4.14 -6.11
CA PHE A 232 -12.53 -2.94 -5.30
C PHE A 232 -12.92 -1.72 -6.13
N SER A 233 -12.35 -1.53 -7.32
CA SER A 233 -12.62 -0.34 -8.15
C SER A 233 -14.10 -0.10 -8.48
N PRO A 234 -14.94 -1.10 -8.86
CA PRO A 234 -16.37 -0.85 -9.09
C PRO A 234 -17.10 -0.49 -7.80
N VAL A 235 -16.73 -1.09 -6.66
CA VAL A 235 -17.32 -0.74 -5.35
C VAL A 235 -16.97 0.69 -4.98
N CYS A 236 -15.72 1.10 -5.15
CA CYS A 236 -15.28 2.46 -4.85
C CYS A 236 -15.94 3.49 -5.76
N ALA A 237 -16.06 3.18 -7.06
CA ALA A 237 -16.76 4.05 -8.01
C ALA A 237 -18.23 4.21 -7.62
N ALA A 238 -18.93 3.12 -7.27
CA ALA A 238 -20.32 3.18 -6.83
C ALA A 238 -20.48 3.96 -5.52
N PHE A 239 -19.63 3.69 -4.52
CA PHE A 239 -19.66 4.41 -3.24
C PHE A 239 -19.41 5.91 -3.44
N ASN A 240 -18.38 6.28 -4.20
CA ASN A 240 -18.10 7.69 -4.47
C ASN A 240 -19.22 8.36 -5.26
N MET A 241 -19.85 7.63 -6.20
CA MET A 241 -21.00 8.14 -6.97
C MET A 241 -22.23 8.38 -6.08
N VAL A 242 -22.39 7.66 -4.97
CA VAL A 242 -23.40 7.95 -3.95
C VAL A 242 -23.03 9.17 -3.12
N VAL A 243 -21.75 9.36 -2.79
CA VAL A 243 -21.28 10.53 -2.01
C VAL A 243 -21.30 11.83 -2.83
N LEU A 244 -20.98 11.75 -4.12
CA LEU A 244 -20.78 12.89 -5.02
C LEU A 244 -21.92 13.93 -5.00
N PRO A 245 -23.21 13.56 -5.07
CA PRO A 245 -24.31 14.53 -5.05
C PRO A 245 -24.40 15.32 -3.74
N PHE A 246 -23.99 14.72 -2.62
CA PHE A 246 -24.05 15.34 -1.29
C PHE A 246 -22.82 16.20 -0.99
N SER A 247 -21.69 15.94 -1.64
CA SER A 247 -20.46 16.70 -1.43
C SER A 247 -20.26 17.82 -2.45
N GLU A 248 -20.32 17.48 -3.75
CA GLU A 248 -19.93 18.37 -4.85
C GLU A 248 -21.10 18.67 -5.82
N GLY A 249 -22.17 17.88 -5.74
CA GLY A 249 -23.35 18.04 -6.58
C GLY A 249 -23.02 17.89 -8.07
N LEU A 250 -23.57 18.79 -8.89
CA LEU A 250 -23.34 18.82 -10.35
C LEU A 250 -22.22 19.78 -10.78
N ALA A 251 -21.58 20.48 -9.84
CA ALA A 251 -20.52 21.43 -10.11
C ALA A 251 -19.33 20.86 -10.93
N PRO A 252 -18.79 19.66 -10.62
CA PRO A 252 -17.66 19.11 -11.39
C PRO A 252 -18.00 18.86 -12.86
N PHE A 253 -19.23 18.43 -13.17
CA PHE A 253 -19.67 18.18 -14.54
C PHE A 253 -19.75 19.45 -15.37
N ARG A 254 -20.05 20.61 -14.74
CA ARG A 254 -20.04 21.91 -15.41
C ARG A 254 -18.62 22.43 -15.64
N ALA A 255 -17.75 22.22 -14.66
CA ALA A 255 -16.32 22.59 -14.74
C ALA A 255 -15.50 21.68 -15.69
N LEU A 256 -16.08 20.56 -16.14
CA LEU A 256 -15.44 19.62 -17.05
C LEU A 256 -15.08 20.24 -18.40
N ALA A 257 -15.93 21.14 -18.90
CA ALA A 257 -15.73 21.82 -20.19
C ALA A 257 -14.47 22.68 -20.20
N SER A 258 -14.15 23.33 -19.07
CA SER A 258 -12.94 24.15 -18.91
C SER A 258 -11.68 23.33 -18.67
N LEU A 259 -11.79 22.14 -18.07
CA LEU A 259 -10.64 21.30 -17.77
C LEU A 259 -10.15 20.51 -18.99
N GLY A 260 -11.08 20.08 -19.83
CA GLY A 260 -10.81 19.24 -20.99
C GLY A 260 -10.76 17.74 -20.66
N PRO A 261 -11.45 16.88 -21.43
CA PRO A 261 -11.55 15.45 -21.13
C PRO A 261 -10.21 14.71 -21.22
N LEU A 262 -9.28 15.19 -22.06
CA LEU A 262 -7.94 14.60 -22.21
C LEU A 262 -7.11 14.72 -20.94
N VAL A 263 -7.24 15.81 -20.19
CA VAL A 263 -6.50 16.05 -18.94
C VAL A 263 -6.95 15.07 -17.86
N LEU A 264 -8.26 14.80 -17.76
CA LEU A 264 -8.77 13.80 -16.83
C LEU A 264 -8.38 12.38 -17.26
N LEU A 265 -8.49 12.08 -18.56
CA LEU A 265 -8.15 10.78 -19.09
C LEU A 265 -6.67 10.45 -18.89
N SER A 266 -5.78 11.42 -19.13
CA SER A 266 -4.34 11.25 -18.88
C SER A 266 -4.06 11.09 -17.38
N ASN A 267 -4.67 11.90 -16.52
CA ASN A 267 -4.50 11.79 -15.07
C ASN A 267 -4.99 10.44 -14.52
N ALA A 268 -6.16 9.96 -14.93
CA ALA A 268 -6.64 8.62 -14.60
C ALA A 268 -5.75 7.52 -15.21
N GLY A 269 -5.20 7.74 -16.41
CA GLY A 269 -4.23 6.86 -17.04
C GLY A 269 -2.94 6.73 -16.23
N VAL A 270 -2.41 7.82 -15.66
CA VAL A 270 -1.26 7.81 -14.75
C VAL A 270 -1.61 7.04 -13.46
N ALA A 271 -2.80 7.25 -12.89
CA ALA A 271 -3.27 6.50 -11.72
C ALA A 271 -3.44 5.00 -11.97
N PHE A 272 -3.94 4.62 -13.14
CA PHE A 272 -4.05 3.21 -13.54
C PHE A 272 -2.66 2.61 -13.86
N GLY A 273 -1.79 3.38 -14.51
CA GLY A 273 -0.41 3.01 -14.79
C GLY A 273 0.38 2.70 -13.51
N LEU A 274 0.16 3.46 -12.43
CA LEU A 274 0.72 3.16 -11.11
C LEU A 274 0.33 1.76 -10.60
N ASN A 275 -0.94 1.35 -10.78
CA ASN A 275 -1.41 0.04 -10.33
C ASN A 275 -0.77 -1.09 -11.15
N ILE A 276 -0.60 -0.90 -12.45
CA ILE A 276 0.13 -1.85 -13.31
C ILE A 276 1.61 -1.92 -12.89
N ALA A 277 2.27 -0.78 -12.75
CA ALA A 277 3.68 -0.70 -12.34
C ALA A 277 3.92 -1.36 -10.98
N SER A 278 2.96 -1.25 -10.05
CA SER A 278 3.03 -1.87 -8.72
C SER A 278 3.07 -3.41 -8.79
N VAL A 279 2.35 -4.03 -9.72
CA VAL A 279 2.41 -5.49 -9.92
C VAL A 279 3.78 -5.92 -10.42
N PHE A 280 4.33 -5.22 -11.41
CA PHE A 280 5.68 -5.50 -11.91
C PHE A 280 6.74 -5.29 -10.84
N LEU A 281 6.59 -4.25 -10.02
CA LEU A 281 7.51 -3.95 -8.94
C LEU A 281 7.53 -5.07 -7.89
N ILE A 282 6.37 -5.55 -7.46
CA ILE A 282 6.26 -6.67 -6.50
C ILE A 282 6.90 -7.94 -7.06
N GLY A 283 6.74 -8.20 -8.35
CA GLY A 283 7.36 -9.36 -9.01
C GLY A 283 8.88 -9.26 -9.20
N ALA A 284 9.44 -8.05 -9.16
CA ALA A 284 10.86 -7.79 -9.48
C ALA A 284 11.73 -7.43 -8.26
N ALA A 285 11.13 -7.14 -7.10
CA ALA A 285 11.83 -6.58 -5.94
C ALA A 285 11.56 -7.39 -4.66
N SER A 286 12.58 -7.50 -3.80
CA SER A 286 12.41 -8.08 -2.46
C SER A 286 11.60 -7.15 -1.55
N SER A 287 11.06 -7.67 -0.44
CA SER A 287 10.36 -6.87 0.58
C SER A 287 11.19 -5.68 1.10
N LEU A 288 12.50 -5.88 1.28
CA LEU A 288 13.43 -4.82 1.65
C LEU A 288 13.60 -3.79 0.53
N THR A 289 13.77 -4.25 -0.72
CA THR A 289 13.89 -3.37 -1.89
C THR A 289 12.62 -2.52 -2.09
N LEU A 290 11.43 -3.10 -1.90
CA LEU A 290 10.15 -2.37 -1.94
C LEU A 290 10.09 -1.27 -0.87
N THR A 291 10.55 -1.59 0.34
CA THR A 291 10.60 -0.64 1.45
C THR A 291 11.54 0.53 1.13
N LEU A 292 12.77 0.25 0.68
CA LEU A 292 13.74 1.27 0.33
C LEU A 292 13.31 2.11 -0.87
N ALA A 293 12.70 1.49 -1.89
CA ALA A 293 12.13 2.19 -3.04
C ALA A 293 10.99 3.14 -2.60
N GLY A 294 10.16 2.73 -1.64
CA GLY A 294 9.13 3.58 -1.04
C GLY A 294 9.72 4.81 -0.33
N VAL A 295 10.74 4.61 0.51
CA VAL A 295 11.43 5.71 1.19
C VAL A 295 12.05 6.67 0.17
N LEU A 296 12.75 6.14 -0.84
CA LEU A 296 13.34 6.96 -1.91
C LEU A 296 12.26 7.74 -2.67
N LYS A 297 11.14 7.10 -3.01
CA LYS A 297 10.00 7.76 -3.65
C LYS A 297 9.51 8.95 -2.84
N ASP A 298 9.32 8.79 -1.53
CA ASP A 298 8.79 9.85 -0.68
C ASP A 298 9.77 11.03 -0.59
N ILE A 299 11.08 10.77 -0.47
CA ILE A 299 12.11 11.82 -0.49
C ILE A 299 12.10 12.56 -1.83
N LEU A 300 12.10 11.84 -2.95
CA LEU A 300 12.08 12.45 -4.29
C LEU A 300 10.80 13.25 -4.52
N LEU A 301 9.67 12.78 -4.01
CA LEU A 301 8.40 13.50 -4.10
C LEU A 301 8.41 14.78 -3.27
N ILE A 302 8.96 14.76 -2.06
CA ILE A 302 9.11 15.96 -1.22
C ILE A 302 9.97 16.99 -1.96
N LEU A 303 11.18 16.60 -2.38
CA LEU A 303 12.10 17.49 -3.11
C LEU A 303 11.48 17.99 -4.43
N GLY A 304 10.82 17.10 -5.17
CA GLY A 304 10.12 17.45 -6.40
C GLY A 304 8.96 18.41 -6.18
N SER A 305 8.20 18.26 -5.09
CA SER A 305 7.12 19.20 -4.75
C SER A 305 7.64 20.56 -4.32
N MET A 306 8.81 20.65 -3.67
CA MET A 306 9.45 21.93 -3.38
C MET A 306 9.83 22.67 -4.67
N TRP A 307 10.35 21.95 -5.66
CA TRP A 307 10.77 22.54 -6.94
C TRP A 307 9.59 22.85 -7.89
N LEU A 308 8.63 21.94 -8.01
CA LEU A 308 7.51 22.06 -8.95
C LEU A 308 6.32 22.87 -8.42
N LEU A 309 6.02 22.75 -7.13
CA LEU A 309 4.85 23.37 -6.49
C LEU A 309 5.24 24.53 -5.57
N GLY A 310 6.53 24.85 -5.45
CA GLY A 310 7.02 25.93 -4.60
C GLY A 310 6.82 25.68 -3.10
N SER A 311 6.59 24.42 -2.69
CA SER A 311 6.38 24.09 -1.27
C SER A 311 7.65 24.36 -0.45
N THR A 312 7.49 24.94 0.73
CA THR A 312 8.59 25.18 1.66
C THR A 312 8.60 24.11 2.75
N VAL A 313 9.79 23.64 3.12
CA VAL A 313 9.98 22.63 4.17
C VAL A 313 10.97 23.19 5.18
N THR A 314 10.59 23.24 6.45
CA THR A 314 11.44 23.79 7.51
C THR A 314 12.53 22.80 7.93
N GLY A 315 13.61 23.29 8.55
CA GLY A 315 14.64 22.43 9.12
C GLY A 315 14.09 21.45 10.15
N LEU A 316 13.10 21.88 10.95
CA LEU A 316 12.44 21.03 11.92
C LEU A 316 11.65 19.89 11.27
N GLN A 317 11.00 20.16 10.13
CA GLN A 317 10.34 19.13 9.33
C GLN A 317 11.31 18.09 8.79
N PHE A 318 12.46 18.53 8.28
CA PHE A 318 13.51 17.60 7.81
C PHE A 318 14.00 16.68 8.93
N VAL A 319 14.26 17.23 10.13
CA VAL A 319 14.70 16.44 11.29
C VAL A 319 13.61 15.48 11.73
N GLY A 320 12.38 15.96 11.92
CA GLY A 320 11.25 15.13 12.36
C GLY A 320 10.96 14.00 11.37
N TYR A 321 10.93 14.30 10.07
CA TYR A 321 10.73 13.30 9.04
C TYR A 321 11.90 12.31 8.96
N GLY A 322 13.15 12.76 9.13
CA GLY A 322 14.32 11.89 9.21
C GLY A 322 14.22 10.88 10.36
N ILE A 323 13.76 11.30 11.54
CA ILE A 323 13.48 10.41 12.68
C ILE A 323 12.38 9.41 12.31
N ALA A 324 11.29 9.86 11.70
CA ALA A 324 10.19 8.98 11.28
C ALA A 324 10.63 7.93 10.25
N LEU A 325 11.45 8.32 9.27
CA LEU A 325 12.03 7.40 8.29
C LEU A 325 12.98 6.38 8.92
N GLY A 326 13.82 6.81 9.86
CA GLY A 326 14.67 5.91 10.64
C GLY A 326 13.84 4.85 11.37
N GLY A 327 12.77 5.29 12.04
CA GLY A 327 11.80 4.40 12.68
C GLY A 327 11.10 3.45 11.69
N LEU A 328 10.73 3.92 10.50
CA LEU A 328 10.12 3.10 9.45
C LEU A 328 11.05 2.00 8.94
N VAL A 329 12.33 2.32 8.73
CA VAL A 329 13.34 1.33 8.34
C VAL A 329 13.51 0.29 9.43
N LEU A 330 13.62 0.70 10.70
CA LEU A 330 13.67 -0.21 11.85
C LEU A 330 12.41 -1.08 11.93
N PHE A 331 11.22 -0.51 11.73
CA PHE A 331 9.95 -1.24 11.74
C PHE A 331 9.92 -2.38 10.71
N LYS A 332 10.47 -2.13 9.52
CA LYS A 332 10.47 -3.10 8.40
C LYS A 332 11.60 -4.11 8.47
N THR A 333 12.73 -3.76 9.09
CA THR A 333 13.84 -4.69 9.31
C THR A 333 13.70 -5.50 10.59
N HIS A 334 12.85 -5.07 11.52
CA HIS A 334 12.56 -5.81 12.75
C HIS A 334 11.92 -7.15 12.42
N LYS A 335 12.71 -8.21 12.59
CA LYS A 335 12.25 -9.60 12.61
C LYS A 335 11.69 -9.88 14.00
N GLY A 336 10.42 -9.58 14.20
CA GLY A 336 9.67 -9.82 15.44
C GLY A 336 8.26 -10.28 15.11
#